data_AF-A0A7V8AJD2-F1
#
_entry.id   AF-A0A7V8AJD2-F1
#
_cell.length_a   1.000
_cell.length_b   1.000
_cell.length_c   1.000
_cell.angle_alpha   90.00
_cell.angle_beta   90.00
_cell.angle_gamma   90.00
#
_symmetry.space_group_name_H-M   'P 1'
#
loop_
_entity.id
_entity.type
_entity.pdbx_description
1 polymer ?
#
loop_
_entity_poly.entity_id
_entity_poly.type
_entity_poly.pdbx_seq_one_letter_code
_entity_poly.pdbx_strand_id
1 'polypeptide(L)' 'MTAIPGDAAVQAVVADWRCWLANERRASPHTVDGYGHDLSAFLTFLAGYQGA' A
#
# COMPACT_ATOMS: atom_id res chain seq x y z
N MET A 1 -2.45 -7.17 -8.89
CA MET A 1 -3.12 -6.88 -7.61
C MET A 1 -2.24 -7.38 -6.47
N THR A 2 -1.37 -6.52 -5.95
CA THR A 2 -0.39 -6.88 -4.92
C THR A 2 -1.04 -6.93 -3.54
N ALA A 3 -0.84 -8.01 -2.79
CA ALA A 3 -1.35 -8.15 -1.43
C ALA A 3 -0.64 -7.18 -0.47
N ILE A 4 -1.38 -6.62 0.48
CA ILE A 4 -0.86 -5.74 1.53
C ILE A 4 -0.70 -6.57 2.82
N PRO A 5 0.53 -6.79 3.31
CA PRO A 5 0.73 -7.46 4.59
C PRO A 5 0.41 -6.52 5.76
N GLY A 6 0.02 -7.10 6.89
CA GLY A 6 -0.46 -6.39 8.06
C GLY A 6 -1.85 -6.86 8.49
N ASP A 7 -2.33 -6.35 9.61
CA ASP A 7 -3.67 -6.63 10.11
C ASP A 7 -4.77 -5.99 9.24
N ALA A 8 -6.03 -6.28 9.57
CA ALA A 8 -7.17 -5.78 8.82
C ALA A 8 -7.25 -4.24 8.80
N ALA A 9 -6.77 -3.57 9.85
CA ALA A 9 -6.80 -2.11 9.91
C ALA A 9 -5.79 -1.49 8.92
N VAL A 10 -4.58 -2.04 8.85
CA VAL A 10 -3.57 -1.63 7.87
C VAL A 10 -4.09 -1.86 6.45
N GLN A 11 -4.68 -3.03 6.17
CA GLN A 11 -5.21 -3.35 4.85
C GLN A 11 -6.33 -2.40 4.43
N ALA A 12 -7.24 -2.06 5.35
CA ALA A 12 -8.33 -1.11 5.09
C ALA A 12 -7.82 0.29 4.75
N VAL A 13 -6.90 0.82 5.55
CA VAL A 13 -6.32 2.16 5.33
C VAL A 13 -5.59 2.24 3.99
N VAL A 14 -4.87 1.19 3.58
CA VAL A 14 -4.19 1.17 2.27
C VAL A 14 -5.19 1.12 1.11
N ALA A 15 -6.30 0.41 1.27
CA ALA A 15 -7.36 0.38 0.26
C ALA A 15 -8.03 1.75 0.10
N ASP A 16 -8.36 2.40 1.22
CA ASP A 16 -8.95 3.75 1.23
C ASP A 16 -8.01 4.77 0.60
N TRP A 17 -6.72 4.70 0.95
CA TRP A 17 -5.70 5.57 0.35
C TRP A 17 -5.54 5.37 -1.16
N ARG A 18 -5.57 4.13 -1.65
CA ARG A 18 -5.55 3.87 -3.11
C ARG A 18 -6.79 4.43 -3.80
N CYS A 19 -7.96 4.32 -3.16
CA CYS A 19 -9.20 4.91 -3.65
C CYS A 19 -9.10 6.43 -3.74
N TRP A 20 -8.56 7.07 -2.70
CA TRP A 20 -8.28 8.50 -2.67
C TRP A 20 -7.31 8.93 -3.78
N LEU A 21 -6.20 8.19 -3.97
CA LEU A 21 -5.24 8.46 -5.03
C LEU A 21 -5.87 8.42 -6.42
N ALA A 22 -6.70 7.43 -6.68
CA ALA A 22 -7.34 7.23 -7.98
C ALA A 22 -8.43 8.28 -8.26
N ASN A 23 -9.24 8.62 -7.25
CA ASN A 23 -10.45 9.42 -7.47
C ASN A 23 -10.24 10.90 -7.16
N GLU A 24 -9.61 11.24 -6.05
CA GLU A 24 -9.45 12.63 -5.62
C GLU A 24 -8.20 13.25 -6.25
N ARG A 25 -7.05 12.57 -6.09
CA ARG A 25 -5.80 13.02 -6.70
C ARG A 25 -5.76 12.75 -8.21
N ARG A 26 -6.64 11.88 -8.72
CA ARG A 26 -6.70 11.46 -10.14
C ARG A 26 -5.34 10.96 -10.66
N ALA A 27 -4.62 10.23 -9.80
CA ALA A 27 -3.36 9.60 -10.17
C ALA A 27 -3.61 8.54 -11.25
N SER A 28 -2.65 8.38 -12.18
CA SER A 28 -2.77 7.36 -13.21
C SER A 28 -2.84 5.95 -12.61
N PRO A 29 -3.46 4.97 -13.28
CA PRO A 29 -3.49 3.58 -12.80
C PRO A 29 -2.08 3.04 -12.49
N HIS A 30 -1.10 3.33 -13.35
CA HIS A 30 0.30 2.95 -13.13
C HIS A 30 0.91 3.58 -11.88
N THR A 31 0.53 4.83 -11.56
CA THR A 31 0.99 5.50 -10.34
C THR A 31 0.38 4.86 -9.10
N VAL A 32 -0.91 4.53 -9.12
CA VAL A 32 -1.60 3.84 -8.00
C VAL A 32 -1.00 2.45 -7.77
N ASP A 33 -0.76 1.71 -8.85
CA ASP A 33 -0.14 0.38 -8.79
C ASP A 33 1.31 0.44 -8.29
N GLY A 34 2.11 1.40 -8.78
CA GLY A 34 3.49 1.60 -8.34
C GLY A 34 3.58 1.87 -6.85
N TYR A 35 2.82 2.86 -6.35
CA TYR A 35 2.72 3.12 -4.91
C TYR A 35 2.22 1.90 -4.12
N GLY A 36 1.28 1.16 -4.70
CA GLY A 36 0.76 -0.05 -4.12
C GLY A 36 1.79 -1.18 -3.98
N HIS A 37 2.68 -1.30 -4.95
CA HIS A 37 3.79 -2.27 -4.93
C HIS A 37 4.85 -1.86 -3.90
N ASP A 38 5.26 -0.59 -3.91
CA ASP A 38 6.28 -0.08 -2.99
C ASP A 38 5.85 -0.23 -1.52
N LEU A 39 4.58 0.04 -1.23
CA LEU A 39 4.05 -0.09 0.13
C LEU A 39 3.97 -1.56 0.57
N SER A 40 3.59 -2.48 -0.32
CA SER A 40 3.61 -3.91 -0.03
C SER A 40 5.03 -4.40 0.28
N ALA A 41 6.01 -3.99 -0.52
CA ALA A 41 7.42 -4.34 -0.29
C ALA A 41 7.92 -3.79 1.06
N PHE A 42 7.62 -2.52 1.36
CA PHE A 42 8.01 -1.89 2.62
C PHE A 42 7.38 -2.58 3.84
N LEU A 43 6.07 -2.84 3.82
CA LEU A 43 5.38 -3.51 4.93
C LEU A 43 5.85 -4.97 5.10
N THR A 44 6.18 -5.65 3.99
CA THR A 44 6.78 -6.99 4.03
C THR A 44 8.13 -6.96 4.76
N PHE A 45 8.98 -5.99 4.43
CA PHE A 45 10.25 -5.80 5.12
C PHE A 45 10.03 -5.51 6.62
N LEU A 46 9.15 -4.55 6.92
CA LEU A 46 8.90 -4.10 8.29
C LEU A 46 8.36 -5.23 9.18
N ALA A 47 7.53 -6.12 8.65
CA ALA A 47 7.00 -7.27 9.38
C ALA A 47 8.09 -8.26 9.86
N GLY A 48 9.23 -8.32 9.18
CA GLY A 48 10.38 -9.15 9.56
C GLY A 48 11.53 -8.38 10.21
N TYR A 49 11.42 -7.05 10.34
CA TYR A 49 12.48 -6.20 10.84
C TYR A 49 12.58 -6.27 12.38
N GLN A 50 13.77 -6.57 12.90
CA GLN A 50 14.02 -6.77 14.34
C GLN A 50 14.85 -5.64 14.98
N GLY A 51 15.01 -4.51 14.29
CA GLY A 51 15.91 -3.43 14.72
C GLY A 51 17.29 -3.52 14.11
N ALA A 52 18.15 -2.58 14.49
CA ALA A 52 19.57 -2.50 14.13
C ALA A 52 20.45 -2.78 15.35
#